data_AF-A0A2H9R4G9-F1
#
_entry.id   AF-A0A2H9R4G9-F1
#
_cell.length_a   1.000
_cell.length_b   1.000
_cell.length_c   1.000
_cell.angle_alpha   90.00
_cell.angle_beta   90.00
_cell.angle_gamma   90.00
#
_symmetry.space_group_name_H-M   'P 1'
#
loop_
_entity.id
_entity.type
_entity.pdbx_description
1 polymer ?
#
loop_
_entity_poly.entity_id
_entity_poly.type
_entity_poly.pdbx_seq_one_letter_code
_entity_poly.pdbx_strand_id
1 'polypeptide(L)'
;MIVKVLGAIDLIAGFTFLIMIFGFEPFLPLILFSAGLLFMKGLFALTGDILSFLDLLSSFTLILSIFLGLPMFWIWTLAFLLFAKAMVSFV
;
A
#
# COMPACT_ATOMS: atom_id res chain seq x y z
N MET A 1 -5.18 -19.86 -0.02
CA MET A 1 -5.93 -18.92 0.85
C MET A 1 -5.09 -17.75 1.33
N ILE A 2 -3.88 -17.98 1.89
CA ILE A 2 -3.00 -16.90 2.39
C ILE A 2 -2.71 -15.85 1.31
N VAL A 3 -2.41 -16.26 0.07
CA VAL A 3 -2.17 -15.34 -1.05
C VAL A 3 -3.34 -14.39 -1.30
N LYS A 4 -4.60 -14.85 -1.18
CA LYS A 4 -5.79 -14.00 -1.33
C LYS A 4 -5.93 -12.98 -0.18
N VAL A 5 -5.55 -13.36 1.03
CA VAL A 5 -5.50 -12.43 2.18
C VAL A 5 -4.42 -11.37 1.95
N LEU A 6 -3.24 -11.78 1.49
CA LEU A 6 -2.16 -10.86 1.13
C LEU A 6 -2.57 -9.91 -0.01
N GLY A 7 -3.33 -10.40 -0.98
CA GLY A 7 -3.92 -9.57 -2.05
C GLY A 7 -4.97 -8.61 -1.54
N ALA A 8 -5.81 -9.02 -0.57
CA ALA A 8 -6.78 -8.13 0.06
C ALA A 8 -6.10 -6.97 0.82
N ILE A 9 -4.95 -7.21 1.45
CA ILE A 9 -4.14 -6.16 2.10
C ILE A 9 -3.67 -5.13 1.07
N ASP A 10 -3.15 -5.58 -0.07
CA ASP A 10 -2.72 -4.67 -1.16
C ASP A 10 -3.89 -3.83 -1.69
N LEU A 11 -5.07 -4.45 -1.76
CA LEU A 11 -6.28 -3.82 -2.26
C LEU A 11 -6.77 -2.72 -1.29
N ILE A 12 -6.78 -2.99 0.02
CA ILE A 12 -7.13 -1.99 1.04
C ILE A 12 -6.16 -0.82 0.98
N ALA A 13 -4.85 -1.08 0.94
CA ALA A 13 -3.86 -0.01 0.88
C ALA A 13 -3.91 0.78 -0.43
N GLY A 14 -4.14 0.09 -1.56
CA GLY A 14 -4.38 0.72 -2.86
C GLY A 14 -5.60 1.63 -2.83
N PHE A 15 -6.68 1.24 -2.17
CA PHE A 15 -7.84 2.11 -1.97
C PHE A 15 -7.54 3.30 -1.07
N THR A 16 -6.76 3.13 0.00
CA THR A 16 -6.33 4.24 0.85
C THR A 16 -5.57 5.29 0.02
N PHE A 17 -4.69 4.87 -0.89
CA PHE A 17 -4.04 5.79 -1.82
C PHE A 17 -5.02 6.44 -2.80
N LEU A 18 -5.99 5.71 -3.34
CA LEU A 18 -7.00 6.30 -4.23
C LEU A 18 -7.84 7.37 -3.53
N ILE A 19 -8.24 7.14 -2.28
CA ILE A 19 -8.97 8.13 -1.47
C ILE A 19 -8.17 9.43 -1.40
N MET A 20 -6.87 9.33 -1.09
CA MET A 20 -5.97 10.50 -1.07
C MET A 20 -5.82 11.16 -2.43
N ILE A 21 -5.71 10.37 -3.51
CA ILE A 21 -5.56 10.87 -4.88
C ILE A 21 -6.78 11.70 -5.31
N PHE A 22 -7.98 11.24 -4.96
CA PHE A 22 -9.22 11.96 -5.29
C PHE A 22 -9.51 13.14 -4.37
N GLY A 23 -8.57 13.50 -3.48
CA GLY A 23 -8.70 14.66 -2.59
C GLY A 23 -9.68 14.43 -1.43
N PHE A 24 -10.06 13.18 -1.16
CA PHE A 24 -10.76 12.85 0.08
C PHE A 24 -9.72 12.72 1.19
N GLU A 25 -10.03 13.23 2.38
CA GLU A 25 -9.19 13.04 3.57
C GLU A 25 -9.45 11.64 4.16
N PRO A 26 -8.57 10.64 3.96
CA PRO A 26 -8.73 9.36 4.64
C PRO A 26 -8.58 9.55 6.15
N PHE A 27 -9.39 8.84 6.91
CA PHE A 27 -9.26 8.82 8.37
C PHE A 27 -7.85 8.35 8.77
N LEU A 28 -7.19 9.07 9.68
CA LEU A 28 -5.86 8.72 10.18
C LEU A 28 -5.73 7.24 10.60
N PRO A 29 -6.71 6.63 11.31
CA PRO A 29 -6.65 5.20 11.64
C PRO A 29 -6.58 4.29 10.42
N LEU A 30 -7.24 4.63 9.31
CA LEU A 30 -7.19 3.86 8.07
C LEU A 30 -5.80 3.92 7.43
N ILE A 31 -5.17 5.10 7.41
CA ILE A 31 -3.81 5.27 6.90
C ILE A 31 -2.83 4.42 7.71
N LEU A 32 -2.89 4.53 9.05
CA LEU A 32 -2.03 3.78 9.96
C LEU A 32 -2.26 2.27 9.89
N PHE A 33 -3.51 1.83 9.75
CA PHE A 33 -3.85 0.42 9.57
C PHE A 33 -3.30 -0.13 8.26
N SER A 34 -3.50 0.60 7.15
CA SER A 34 -3.00 0.24 5.82
C SER A 34 -1.47 0.17 5.80
N ALA A 35 -0.82 1.18 6.38
CA ALA A 35 0.64 1.23 6.51
C ALA A 35 1.16 0.08 7.37
N GLY A 36 0.55 -0.19 8.53
CA GLY A 36 0.96 -1.27 9.41
C GLY A 36 0.88 -2.66 8.75
N LEU A 37 -0.21 -2.93 8.03
CA LEU A 37 -0.35 -4.20 7.31
C LEU A 37 0.67 -4.34 6.17
N LEU A 38 0.88 -3.29 5.37
CA LEU A 38 1.89 -3.29 4.32
C LEU A 38 3.31 -3.39 4.88
N PHE A 39 3.59 -2.78 6.03
CA PHE A 39 4.88 -2.89 6.69
C PHE A 39 5.16 -4.34 7.09
N MET A 40 4.23 -4.98 7.79
CA MET A 40 4.35 -6.38 8.22
C MET A 40 4.53 -7.32 7.03
N LYS A 41 3.79 -7.08 5.95
CA LYS A 41 3.96 -7.83 4.70
C LYS A 41 5.30 -7.53 4.03
N GLY A 42 5.71 -6.28 4.02
CA GLY A 42 6.95 -5.82 3.41
C GLY A 42 8.20 -6.36 4.09
N LEU A 43 8.13 -6.82 5.35
CA LEU A 43 9.26 -7.48 6.02
C LEU A 43 9.75 -8.73 5.28
N PHE A 44 8.91 -9.37 4.45
CA PHE A 44 9.34 -10.47 3.58
C PHE A 44 10.38 -10.05 2.53
N ALA A 45 10.60 -8.75 2.30
CA ALA A 45 11.70 -8.26 1.48
C ALA A 45 13.08 -8.71 2.00
N LEU A 46 13.22 -8.84 3.33
CA LEU A 46 14.45 -9.32 3.97
C LEU A 46 14.73 -10.80 3.67
N THR A 47 13.71 -11.55 3.28
CA THR A 47 13.84 -12.97 2.88
C THR A 47 14.09 -13.16 1.38
N GLY A 48 14.26 -12.07 0.63
CA GLY A 48 14.59 -12.10 -0.80
C GLY A 48 13.41 -11.91 -1.75
N ASP A 49 12.20 -11.63 -1.25
CA ASP A 49 11.06 -11.30 -2.09
C ASP A 49 11.12 -9.85 -2.58
N ILE A 50 11.50 -9.67 -3.84
CA ILE A 50 11.63 -8.36 -4.47
C ILE A 50 10.29 -7.58 -4.46
N LEU A 51 9.15 -8.28 -4.60
CA LEU A 51 7.84 -7.65 -4.62
C LEU A 51 7.44 -7.09 -3.26
N SER A 52 8.05 -7.56 -2.17
CA SER A 52 7.81 -7.06 -0.82
C SER A 52 8.49 -5.71 -0.56
N PHE A 53 9.48 -5.29 -1.37
CA PHE A 53 10.01 -3.92 -1.33
C PHE A 53 8.97 -2.88 -1.71
N LEU A 54 8.07 -3.22 -2.66
CA LEU A 54 6.94 -2.37 -3.02
C LEU A 54 6.05 -2.10 -1.79
N ASP A 55 5.81 -3.13 -0.97
CA ASP A 55 4.95 -3.03 0.20
C ASP A 55 5.60 -2.13 1.28
N LEU A 56 6.90 -2.28 1.51
CA LEU A 56 7.65 -1.39 2.41
C LEU A 56 7.61 0.06 1.93
N LEU A 57 7.92 0.30 0.66
CA LEU A 57 7.96 1.65 0.10
C LEU A 57 6.56 2.29 0.11
N SER A 58 5.52 1.51 -0.15
CA SER A 58 4.12 1.95 -0.05
C SER A 58 3.72 2.26 1.39
N SER A 59 4.11 1.42 2.35
CA SER A 59 3.91 1.67 3.78
C SER A 59 4.58 2.98 4.23
N PHE A 60 5.85 3.18 3.87
CA PHE A 60 6.57 4.41 4.22
C PHE A 60 5.93 5.63 3.56
N THR A 61 5.46 5.51 2.32
CA THR A 61 4.75 6.58 1.63
C THR A 61 3.46 6.95 2.36
N LEU A 62 2.67 5.98 2.81
CA LEU A 62 1.46 6.24 3.61
C LEU A 62 1.80 6.96 4.93
N ILE A 63 2.86 6.55 5.63
CA ILE A 63 3.28 7.21 6.87
C ILE A 63 3.75 8.64 6.60
N LEU A 64 4.57 8.85 5.57
CA LEU A 64 5.07 10.17 5.20
C LEU A 64 3.94 11.12 4.78
N SER A 65 2.90 10.59 4.14
CA SER A 65 1.75 11.38 3.70
C SER A 65 0.93 12.00 4.84
N ILE A 66 1.07 11.50 6.07
CA ILE A 66 0.44 12.10 7.26
C ILE A 66 1.05 13.48 7.55
N PHE A 67 2.34 13.65 7.26
CA PHE A 67 3.10 14.85 7.62
C PHE A 67 3.40 15.74 6.40
N LEU A 68 3.43 15.17 5.21
CA LEU A 68 3.90 15.82 3.99
C LEU A 68 2.86 15.73 2.88
N GLY A 69 2.69 16.83 2.14
CA GLY A 69 2.01 16.82 0.85
C GLY A 69 2.88 16.15 -0.20
N LEU A 70 2.73 14.84 -0.38
CA LEU A 70 3.56 14.07 -1.32
C LEU A 70 3.17 14.35 -2.78
N PRO A 71 4.12 14.25 -3.73
CA PRO A 71 3.83 14.45 -5.14
C PRO A 71 2.79 13.45 -5.66
N MET A 72 1.75 13.94 -6.32
CA MET A 72 0.63 13.11 -6.80
C MET A 72 1.07 11.96 -7.71
N PHE A 73 2.05 12.18 -8.59
CA PHE A 73 2.55 11.13 -9.49
C PHE A 73 3.10 9.92 -8.73
N TRP A 74 3.73 10.16 -7.58
CA TRP A 74 4.31 9.12 -6.74
C TRP A 74 3.22 8.24 -6.13
N ILE A 75 2.19 8.87 -5.58
CA ILE A 75 1.04 8.20 -4.97
C ILE A 75 0.29 7.35 -6.00
N TRP A 76 0.07 7.90 -7.20
CA TRP A 76 -0.56 7.18 -8.31
C TRP A 76 0.19 5.91 -8.69
N THR A 77 1.52 6.01 -8.80
CA THR A 77 2.37 4.87 -9.21
C THR A 77 2.24 3.73 -8.21
N LEU A 78 2.26 4.03 -6.91
CA LEU A 78 2.17 3.01 -5.86
C LEU A 78 0.78 2.41 -5.76
N ALA A 79 -0.27 3.21 -5.91
CA ALA A 79 -1.63 2.71 -5.97
C ALA A 79 -1.78 1.66 -7.09
N PHE A 80 -1.36 1.98 -8.31
CA PHE A 80 -1.48 1.06 -9.44
C PHE A 80 -0.66 -0.22 -9.27
N LEU A 81 0.57 -0.11 -8.76
CA LEU A 81 1.41 -1.29 -8.53
C LEU A 81 0.81 -2.22 -7.45
N LEU A 82 0.22 -1.66 -6.39
CA LEU A 82 -0.50 -2.43 -5.39
C LEU A 82 -1.75 -3.09 -5.98
N PHE A 83 -2.52 -2.40 -6.82
CA PHE A 83 -3.67 -3.01 -7.49
C PHE A 83 -3.25 -4.14 -8.44
N ALA A 84 -2.19 -3.96 -9.22
CA ALA A 84 -1.67 -5.01 -10.09
C ALA A 84 -1.28 -6.25 -9.27
N LYS A 85 -0.59 -6.05 -8.15
CA LYS A 85 -0.19 -7.13 -7.23
C LYS A 85 -1.40 -7.81 -6.56
N ALA A 86 -2.41 -7.02 -6.18
CA ALA A 86 -3.67 -7.54 -5.65
C ALA A 86 -4.35 -8.45 -6.69
N MET A 87 -4.48 -8.00 -7.95
CA MET A 87 -5.11 -8.77 -9.02
C MET A 87 -4.41 -10.12 -9.26
N VAL A 88 -3.07 -10.12 -9.31
CA VAL A 88 -2.29 -11.37 -9.44
C VAL A 88 -2.54 -12.32 -8.27
N SER A 89 -2.84 -11.81 -7.08
CA SER A 89 -3.11 -12.63 -5.89
C SER A 89 -4.49 -13.28 -5.89
N PHE A 90 -5.42 -12.81 -6.73
CA PHE A 90 -6.79 -13.33 -6.82
C PHE A 90 -7.03 -14.26 -8.02
N VAL A 91 -6.18 -14.18 -9.04
CA VAL A 91 -6.12 -15.13 -10.17
C VAL A 91 -5.52 -16.46 -9.67
#